data_AF-A0A2G9M081-F1
#
_entry.id   AF-A0A2G9M081-F1
#
_cell.length_a   1.000
_cell.length_b   1.000
_cell.length_c   1.000
_cell.angle_alpha   90.00
_cell.angle_beta   90.00
_cell.angle_gamma   90.00
#
_symmetry.space_group_name_H-M   'P 1'
#
loop_
_entity.id
_entity.type
_entity.pdbx_description
1 polymer ?
#
loop_
_entity_poly.entity_id
_entity_poly.type
_entity_poly.pdbx_seq_one_letter_code
_entity_poly.pdbx_strand_id
1 'polypeptide(L)'
;VLLLALDFASYCMHRTLHTFEWPWKMHRLHHSSLELTILSSFRISWGEGIVTGIVFGIISGIVLVPTPVYFYINFLFVFACLIQHSNIKFRYPAFLGKILITPRNHLWHHSSELKHQHGQNFGFVLVFWDKILKT
;
A
#
# COMPACT_ATOMS: atom_id res chain seq x y z
N VAL A 1 -12.33 -8.05 11.08
CA VAL A 1 -10.99 -8.47 11.57
C VAL A 1 -10.00 -8.64 10.42
N LEU A 2 -10.26 -9.52 9.43
CA LEU A 2 -9.31 -9.77 8.34
C LEU A 2 -8.85 -8.50 7.60
N LEU A 3 -9.78 -7.62 7.19
CA LEU A 3 -9.43 -6.37 6.48
C LEU A 3 -8.44 -5.52 7.29
N LEU A 4 -8.71 -5.32 8.58
CA LEU A 4 -7.83 -4.52 9.45
C LEU A 4 -6.47 -5.21 9.66
N ALA A 5 -6.45 -6.54 9.79
CA ALA A 5 -5.21 -7.30 9.95
C ALA A 5 -4.33 -7.23 8.71
N LEU A 6 -4.93 -7.41 7.52
CA LEU A 6 -4.21 -7.30 6.25
C LEU A 6 -3.77 -5.85 5.98
N ASP A 7 -4.61 -4.87 6.28
CA ASP A 7 -4.26 -3.45 6.09
C ASP A 7 -3.09 -3.03 7.00
N PHE A 8 -3.10 -3.48 8.26
CA PHE A 8 -1.98 -3.26 9.17
C PHE A 8 -0.72 -3.99 8.72
N ALA A 9 -0.83 -5.24 8.27
CA ALA A 9 0.30 -5.99 7.74
C ALA A 9 0.90 -5.32 6.49
N SER A 10 0.04 -4.82 5.59
CA SER A 10 0.47 -4.02 4.44
C SER A 10 1.21 -2.75 4.89
N TYR A 11 0.68 -2.02 5.87
CA TYR A 11 1.37 -0.86 6.44
C TYR A 11 2.76 -1.21 6.98
N CYS A 12 2.86 -2.27 7.81
CA CYS A 12 4.13 -2.70 8.39
C CYS A 12 5.13 -3.13 7.32
N MET A 13 4.68 -3.90 6.34
CA MET A 13 5.50 -4.36 5.21
C MET A 13 5.98 -3.17 4.39
N HIS A 14 5.09 -2.24 4.04
CA HIS A 14 5.41 -1.07 3.25
C HIS A 14 6.42 -0.17 3.97
N ARG A 15 6.21 0.11 5.25
CA ARG A 15 7.19 0.83 6.08
C ARG A 15 8.54 0.11 6.14
N THR A 16 8.55 -1.22 6.25
CA THR A 16 9.77 -2.04 6.25
C THR A 16 10.53 -1.92 4.92
N LEU A 17 9.80 -1.94 3.80
CA LEU A 17 10.35 -1.76 2.45
C LEU A 17 11.05 -0.41 2.28
N HIS A 18 10.64 0.62 3.03
CA HIS A 18 11.27 1.94 3.02
C HIS A 18 12.31 2.17 4.12
N THR A 19 12.30 1.36 5.18
CA THR A 19 13.19 1.55 6.34
C THR A 19 14.54 0.86 6.14
N PHE A 20 14.55 -0.33 5.53
CA PHE A 20 15.76 -1.15 5.40
C PHE A 20 16.26 -1.24 3.97
N GLU A 21 17.58 -1.26 3.79
CA GLU A 21 18.21 -1.21 2.46
C GLU A 21 17.86 -2.42 1.57
N TRP A 22 17.87 -3.64 2.14
CA TRP A 22 17.61 -4.85 1.35
C TRP A 22 16.14 -4.94 0.88
N PRO A 23 15.13 -4.76 1.76
CA PRO A 23 13.74 -4.59 1.33
C PRO A 23 13.54 -3.46 0.30
N TRP A 24 14.22 -2.32 0.48
CA TRP A 24 14.15 -1.21 -0.47
C TRP A 24 14.64 -1.57 -1.88
N LYS A 25 15.64 -2.45 -2.03
CA LYS A 25 16.11 -2.89 -3.35
C LYS A 25 15.00 -3.58 -4.16
N MET A 26 14.05 -4.24 -3.50
CA MET A 26 12.87 -4.81 -4.14
C MET A 26 11.84 -3.72 -4.50
N HIS A 27 11.58 -2.82 -3.56
CA HIS A 27 10.52 -1.82 -3.70
C HIS A 27 10.90 -0.60 -4.57
N ARG A 28 12.18 -0.31 -4.76
CA ARG A 28 12.62 0.80 -5.64
C ARG A 28 12.17 0.63 -7.09
N LEU A 29 11.86 -0.59 -7.54
CA LEU A 29 11.27 -0.85 -8.86
C LEU A 29 9.88 -0.22 -8.96
N HIS A 30 9.08 -0.33 -7.89
CA HIS A 30 7.78 0.31 -7.78
C HIS A 30 7.89 1.84 -7.87
N HIS A 31 8.84 2.41 -7.14
CA HIS A 31 9.16 3.84 -7.16
C HIS A 31 9.93 4.32 -8.39
N SER A 32 10.25 3.46 -9.35
CA SER A 32 11.04 3.84 -10.53
C SER A 32 10.23 4.60 -11.59
N SER A 33 8.91 4.65 -11.45
CA SER A 33 8.03 5.32 -12.40
C SER A 33 8.13 6.83 -12.28
N LEU A 34 8.41 7.51 -13.40
CA LEU A 34 8.42 8.98 -13.48
C LEU A 34 7.02 9.57 -13.33
N GLU A 35 6.01 8.85 -13.79
CA GLU A 35 4.61 9.20 -13.66
C GLU A 35 3.83 8.06 -13.01
N LEU A 36 3.02 8.41 -12.00
CA LEU A 36 2.04 7.50 -11.44
C LEU A 36 0.93 7.27 -12.45
N THR A 37 0.66 6.00 -12.73
CA THR A 37 -0.46 5.53 -13.56
C THR A 37 -0.97 4.21 -13.00
N ILE A 38 -2.17 3.77 -13.37
CA ILE A 38 -2.67 2.45 -12.95
C ILE A 38 -1.65 1.34 -13.25
N LEU A 39 -0.90 1.44 -14.36
CA LEU A 39 0.13 0.47 -14.72
C LEU A 39 1.32 0.46 -13.76
N SER A 40 1.66 1.60 -13.15
CA SER A 40 2.74 1.67 -12.15
C SER A 40 2.46 0.82 -10.91
N SER A 41 1.19 0.55 -10.58
CA SER A 41 0.81 -0.34 -9.47
C SER A 41 1.31 -1.79 -9.66
N PHE A 42 1.51 -2.22 -10.90
CA PHE A 42 1.99 -3.56 -11.23
C PHE A 42 3.52 -3.66 -11.32
N ARG A 43 4.25 -2.56 -11.14
CA ARG A 43 5.73 -2.55 -11.20
C ARG A 43 6.34 -3.01 -9.88
N ILE A 44 5.96 -4.19 -9.44
CA ILE A 44 6.49 -4.82 -8.22
C ILE A 44 7.56 -5.84 -8.59
N SER A 45 8.54 -6.03 -7.72
CA SER A 45 9.50 -7.12 -7.90
C SER A 45 8.85 -8.47 -7.56
N TRP A 46 9.36 -9.55 -8.16
CA TRP A 46 8.90 -10.91 -7.84
C TRP A 46 9.04 -11.24 -6.35
N GLY A 47 10.16 -10.81 -5.73
CA GLY A 47 10.40 -11.02 -4.31
C GLY A 47 9.36 -10.34 -3.42
N GLU A 48 9.03 -9.08 -3.72
CA GLU A 48 7.98 -8.34 -3.02
C GLU A 48 6.61 -9.00 -3.18
N GLY A 49 6.26 -9.44 -4.40
CA GLY A 49 5.00 -10.15 -4.67
C GLY A 49 4.89 -11.48 -3.91
N ILE A 50 5.95 -12.28 -3.87
CA ILE A 50 5.99 -13.56 -3.14
C ILE A 50 5.84 -13.32 -1.63
N VAL A 51 6.60 -12.38 -1.06
CA VAL A 51 6.53 -12.05 0.38
C VAL A 51 5.13 -11.57 0.74
N THR A 52 4.54 -10.68 -0.07
CA THR A 52 3.17 -10.19 0.13
C THR A 52 2.16 -11.33 0.14
N GLY A 53 2.24 -12.24 -0.86
CA GLY A 53 1.35 -13.39 -0.97
C GLY A 53 1.45 -14.35 0.23
N ILE A 54 2.66 -14.63 0.70
CA ILE A 54 2.90 -15.47 1.88
C ILE A 54 2.28 -14.84 3.13
N VAL A 55 2.54 -13.54 3.37
CA VAL A 55 1.99 -12.82 4.54
C VAL A 55 0.46 -12.82 4.51
N PHE A 56 -0.14 -12.51 3.36
CA PHE A 56 -1.60 -12.50 3.20
C PHE A 56 -2.20 -13.89 3.40
N GLY A 57 -1.56 -14.94 2.87
CA GLY A 57 -1.97 -16.32 3.04
C GLY A 57 -1.92 -16.77 4.50
N ILE A 58 -0.84 -16.49 5.22
CA ILE A 58 -0.67 -16.83 6.64
C ILE A 58 -1.75 -16.14 7.49
N ILE A 59 -1.93 -14.82 7.34
CA ILE A 59 -2.91 -14.06 8.13
C ILE A 59 -4.32 -14.59 7.86
N SER A 60 -4.65 -14.84 6.59
CA SER A 60 -5.98 -15.35 6.21
C SER A 60 -6.24 -16.76 6.73
N GLY A 61 -5.21 -17.61 6.75
CA GLY A 61 -5.25 -18.95 7.33
C GLY A 61 -5.45 -18.93 8.85
N ILE A 62 -4.74 -18.06 9.57
CA ILE A 62 -4.89 -17.90 11.03
C ILE A 62 -6.30 -17.43 11.41
N VAL A 63 -6.88 -16.51 10.63
CA VAL A 63 -8.23 -15.98 10.88
C VAL A 63 -9.33 -16.97 10.41
N LEU A 64 -8.96 -18.12 9.82
CA LEU A 64 -9.86 -19.17 9.33
C LEU A 64 -10.94 -18.63 8.37
N VAL A 65 -10.53 -17.75 7.47
CA VAL A 65 -11.48 -17.03 6.60
C VAL A 65 -11.95 -17.92 5.45
N PRO A 66 -13.27 -17.97 5.15
CA PRO A 66 -13.77 -18.67 3.97
C PRO A 66 -13.14 -18.12 2.68
N THR A 67 -12.78 -19.01 1.77
CA THR A 67 -12.15 -18.67 0.48
C THR A 67 -12.85 -17.54 -0.29
N PRO A 68 -14.19 -17.48 -0.39
CA PRO A 68 -14.86 -16.36 -1.08
C PRO A 68 -14.61 -15.00 -0.42
N VAL A 69 -14.55 -14.96 0.91
CA VAL A 69 -14.30 -13.71 1.67
C VAL A 69 -12.86 -13.25 1.47
N TYR A 70 -11.90 -14.18 1.44
CA TYR A 70 -10.51 -13.88 1.11
C TYR A 70 -10.38 -13.22 -0.27
N PHE A 71 -11.01 -13.81 -1.30
CA PHE A 71 -10.97 -13.25 -2.65
C PHE A 71 -11.64 -11.89 -2.74
N TYR A 72 -12.77 -11.70 -2.06
CA TYR A 72 -13.45 -10.40 -2.00
C TYR A 72 -12.56 -9.32 -1.37
N ILE A 73 -11.89 -9.62 -0.25
CA ILE A 73 -10.98 -8.65 0.38
C ILE A 73 -9.76 -8.38 -0.51
N ASN A 74 -9.16 -9.40 -1.13
CA ASN A 74 -8.05 -9.19 -2.06
C ASN A 74 -8.46 -8.31 -3.23
N PHE A 75 -9.65 -8.51 -3.79
CA PHE A 75 -10.19 -7.65 -4.85
C PHE A 75 -10.26 -6.19 -4.39
N LEU A 76 -10.74 -5.92 -3.17
CA LEU A 76 -10.77 -4.56 -2.63
C LEU A 76 -9.37 -3.95 -2.48
N PHE A 77 -8.37 -4.73 -2.05
CA PHE A 77 -6.99 -4.27 -1.93
C PHE A 77 -6.37 -3.93 -3.29
N VAL A 78 -6.56 -4.79 -4.29
CA VAL A 78 -6.12 -4.54 -5.66
C VAL A 78 -6.81 -3.29 -6.20
N PHE A 79 -8.13 -3.19 -6.04
CA PHE A 79 -8.90 -2.03 -6.51
C PHE A 79 -8.45 -0.73 -5.85
N ALA A 80 -8.18 -0.74 -4.53
CA ALA A 80 -7.63 0.41 -3.81
C ALA A 80 -6.26 0.81 -4.38
N CYS A 81 -5.37 -0.15 -4.60
CA CYS A 81 -4.06 0.09 -5.20
C CYS A 81 -4.17 0.73 -6.60
N LEU A 82 -5.05 0.20 -7.46
CA LEU A 82 -5.27 0.77 -8.80
C LEU A 82 -5.75 2.22 -8.73
N ILE A 83 -6.69 2.53 -7.83
CA ILE A 83 -7.18 3.89 -7.62
C ILE A 83 -6.03 4.78 -7.14
N GLN A 84 -5.26 4.36 -6.14
CA GLN A 84 -4.16 5.15 -5.58
C GLN A 84 -3.10 5.53 -6.62
N HIS A 85 -2.87 4.68 -7.61
CA HIS A 85 -1.94 4.93 -8.70
C HIS A 85 -2.57 5.62 -9.92
N SER A 86 -3.88 5.87 -9.92
CA SER A 86 -4.61 6.31 -11.11
C SER A 86 -4.25 7.70 -11.64
N ASN A 87 -3.53 8.53 -10.87
CA ASN A 87 -3.20 9.93 -11.20
C ASN A 87 -4.42 10.77 -11.61
N ILE A 88 -5.59 10.38 -11.09
CA ILE A 88 -6.83 11.14 -11.29
C ILE A 88 -6.71 12.46 -10.52
N LYS A 89 -6.76 13.58 -11.25
CA LYS A 89 -6.75 14.95 -10.70
C LYS A 89 -8.10 15.35 -10.08
N PHE A 90 -8.71 14.43 -9.34
CA PHE A 90 -9.97 14.67 -8.63
C PHE A 90 -9.68 15.23 -7.23
N ARG A 91 -10.42 16.28 -6.84
CA ARG A 91 -10.37 16.79 -5.48
C ARG A 91 -11.26 15.93 -4.60
N TYR A 92 -10.69 14.88 -4.03
CA TYR A 92 -11.39 14.02 -3.08
C TYR A 92 -11.99 14.86 -1.94
N PRO A 93 -13.25 14.59 -1.55
CA PRO A 93 -13.82 15.18 -0.34
C PRO A 93 -12.85 15.08 0.83
N ALA A 94 -12.69 16.18 1.57
CA ALA A 94 -11.68 16.29 2.62
C ALA A 94 -11.81 15.21 3.71
N PHE A 95 -13.02 14.67 3.92
CA PHE A 95 -13.22 13.57 4.87
C PHE A 95 -12.66 12.23 4.36
N LEU A 96 -12.64 11.98 3.05
CA LEU A 96 -12.10 10.72 2.50
C LEU A 96 -10.60 10.64 2.75
N GLY A 97 -9.85 11.72 2.51
CA GLY A 97 -8.42 11.77 2.83
C GLY A 97 -8.08 11.69 4.32
N LYS A 98 -9.09 11.70 5.22
CA LYS A 98 -8.90 11.45 6.64
C LYS A 98 -9.07 9.98 7.02
N ILE A 99 -9.65 9.16 6.14
CA ILE A 99 -10.02 7.76 6.40
C ILE A 99 -9.26 6.83 5.46
N LEU A 100 -9.30 7.12 4.15
CA LEU A 100 -8.77 6.30 3.07
C LEU A 100 -7.54 6.93 2.44
N ILE A 101 -6.61 6.08 2.00
CA ILE A 101 -5.45 6.50 1.22
C ILE A 101 -5.95 6.91 -0.17
N THR A 102 -5.83 8.20 -0.48
CA THR A 102 -6.23 8.75 -1.77
C THR A 102 -5.06 8.75 -2.76
N PRO A 103 -5.30 8.93 -4.07
CA PRO A 103 -4.23 9.10 -5.04
C PRO A 103 -3.32 10.28 -4.71
N ARG A 104 -3.84 11.32 -4.04
CA ARG A 104 -3.00 12.41 -3.56
C ARG A 104 -2.05 11.91 -2.48
N ASN A 105 -2.50 11.17 -1.48
CA ASN A 105 -1.62 10.64 -0.43
C ASN A 105 -0.50 9.79 -1.04
N HIS A 106 -0.88 8.89 -1.95
CA HIS A 106 0.06 7.97 -2.60
C HIS A 106 1.03 8.69 -3.56
N LEU A 107 0.57 9.73 -4.27
CA LEU A 107 1.45 10.58 -5.08
C LEU A 107 2.53 11.27 -4.23
N TRP A 108 2.16 11.77 -3.05
CA TRP A 108 3.12 12.38 -2.13
C TRP A 108 4.13 11.35 -1.61
N HIS A 109 3.69 10.12 -1.34
CA HIS A 109 4.57 9.01 -0.99
C HIS A 109 5.60 8.69 -2.10
N HIS A 110 5.17 8.66 -3.36
CA HIS A 110 6.06 8.38 -4.49
C HIS A 110 7.01 9.53 -4.87
N SER A 111 6.69 10.76 -4.49
CA SER A 111 7.47 11.94 -4.87
C SER A 111 8.92 11.83 -4.39
N SER A 112 9.87 12.00 -5.31
CA SER A 112 11.31 12.05 -5.01
C SER A 112 11.74 13.33 -4.29
N GLU A 113 11.07 14.45 -4.56
CA GLU A 113 11.39 15.77 -4.00
C GLU A 113 10.99 15.91 -2.53
N LEU A 114 10.07 15.05 -2.08
CA LEU A 114 9.45 15.12 -0.76
C LEU A 114 9.85 13.93 0.13
N LYS A 115 10.91 13.19 -0.26
CA LYS A 115 11.37 12.04 0.51
C LYS A 115 12.07 12.49 1.79
N HIS A 116 11.43 12.23 2.93
CA HIS A 116 12.16 12.01 4.16
C HIS A 116 13.10 10.80 3.98
N GLN A 117 14.17 10.71 4.78
CA GLN A 117 15.21 9.67 4.67
C GLN A 117 14.66 8.23 4.60
N HIS A 118 13.46 8.01 5.15
CA HIS A 118 12.78 6.72 5.16
C HIS A 118 11.37 6.74 4.51
N GLY A 119 11.02 7.75 3.72
CA GLY A 119 9.67 7.89 3.14
C GLY A 119 8.60 8.38 4.13
N GLN A 120 7.36 8.50 3.66
CA GLN A 120 6.17 8.92 4.42
C GLN A 120 4.89 8.39 3.77
N ASN A 121 3.76 8.36 4.49
CA ASN A 121 2.46 7.82 4.07
C ASN A 121 2.52 6.36 3.60
N PHE A 122 2.71 5.41 4.52
CA PHE A 122 2.84 3.98 4.21
C PHE A 122 1.51 3.21 4.25
N GLY A 123 0.41 3.85 4.68
CA GLY A 123 -0.90 3.23 4.72
C GLY A 123 -1.30 2.67 3.37
N PHE A 124 -2.01 1.53 3.37
CA PHE A 124 -2.46 0.89 2.15
C PHE A 124 -3.92 1.24 1.84
N VAL A 125 -4.89 0.82 2.65
CA VAL A 125 -6.29 1.24 2.51
C VAL A 125 -6.60 2.41 3.45
N LEU A 126 -6.17 2.32 4.72
CA LEU A 126 -6.50 3.30 5.76
C LEU A 126 -5.34 4.26 6.06
N VAL A 127 -5.68 5.54 6.23
CA VAL A 127 -4.74 6.61 6.69
C VAL A 127 -4.44 6.51 8.19
N PHE A 128 -5.22 5.70 8.90
CA PHE A 128 -5.19 5.59 10.36
C PHE A 128 -3.79 5.26 10.92
N TRP A 129 -3.07 4.34 10.28
CA TRP A 129 -1.74 3.91 10.74
C TRP A 129 -0.70 5.02 10.65
N ASP A 130 -0.70 5.75 9.54
CA ASP A 130 0.16 6.92 9.34
C ASP A 130 -0.08 8.00 10.39
N LYS A 131 -1.34 8.25 10.74
CA LYS A 131 -1.68 9.23 11.78
C LYS A 131 -1.20 8.83 13.18
N ILE A 132 -1.39 7.57 13.56
CA ILE A 132 -0.99 7.09 14.89
C ILE A 132 0.53 7.09 15.02
N LEU A 133 1.21 6.59 13.99
CA LEU A 133 2.65 6.37 14.01
C LEU A 133 3.45 7.57 13.47
N LYS A 134 2.75 8.64 13.09
CA LYS A 134 3.28 9.91 12.57
C LYS A 134 4.22 9.68 11.39
N THR A 135 3.75 8.89 10.43
CA THR A 135 4.44 8.59 9.17
C THR A 135 3.75 9.20 7.97
#